data_AF-A0A0B7N7S1-F1
#
_entry.id   AF-A0A0B7N7S1-F1
#
_cell.length_a   1.000
_cell.length_b   1.000
_cell.length_c   1.000
_cell.angle_alpha   90.00
_cell.angle_beta   90.00
_cell.angle_gamma   90.00
#
_symmetry.space_group_name_H-M   'P 1'
#
loop_
_entity.id
_entity.type
_entity.pdbx_description
1 polymer ?
#
loop_
_entity_poly.entity_id
_entity_poly.type
_entity_poly.pdbx_seq_one_letter_code
_entity_poly.pdbx_strand_id
1 'polypeptide(L)'
;MDSLKEKGVRGVRLFITRERLKIYEEALEERQSFQLKVFDLINYVLDEIEYGCLPLDSFELDYTVYWVKMFNFMLRKSEIKIKIGEPCCAATKLDREINEFDIKDTEQKNIVGRRVDVIFVGLLEDVGPIELASAEIKPANATEDMQRLDLNKNIRTNKSILNNLNMLVNGGNEAL
;
A
#
# COMPACT_ATOMS: atom_id res chain seq x y z
N MET A 1 7.01 0.14 -27.00
CA MET A 1 6.90 1.17 -25.94
C MET A 1 6.73 2.57 -26.51
N ASP A 2 7.21 2.87 -27.72
CA ASP A 2 7.14 4.23 -28.28
C ASP A 2 5.72 4.72 -28.64
N SER A 3 4.78 3.83 -28.94
CA SER A 3 3.38 4.19 -29.24
C SER A 3 2.54 4.59 -28.03
N LEU A 4 3.01 4.31 -26.80
CA LEU A 4 2.33 4.73 -25.56
C LEU A 4 2.59 6.21 -25.25
N LYS A 5 3.75 6.74 -25.65
CA LYS A 5 4.10 8.16 -25.44
C LYS A 5 3.28 9.11 -26.31
N GLU A 6 2.86 8.70 -27.51
CA GLU A 6 2.12 9.56 -28.44
C GLU A 6 0.61 9.65 -28.19
N LYS A 7 0.01 8.70 -27.45
CA LYS A 7 -1.45 8.60 -27.30
C LYS A 7 -1.98 8.94 -25.90
N GLY A 8 -1.10 9.24 -24.95
CA GLY A 8 -1.47 9.61 -23.57
C GLY A 8 -2.36 8.56 -22.88
N VAL A 9 -3.25 9.02 -21.99
CA VAL A 9 -4.20 8.18 -21.22
C VAL A 9 -5.00 7.23 -22.11
N ARG A 10 -5.52 7.74 -23.23
CA ARG A 10 -6.30 6.94 -24.20
C ARG A 10 -5.48 5.79 -24.78
N GLY A 11 -4.20 6.01 -25.04
CA GLY A 11 -3.27 4.97 -25.50
C GLY A 11 -3.09 3.86 -24.48
N VAL A 12 -2.93 4.22 -23.22
CA VAL A 12 -2.80 3.27 -22.10
C VAL A 12 -4.07 2.44 -21.95
N ARG A 13 -5.25 3.05 -21.99
CA ARG A 13 -6.54 2.33 -21.93
C ARG A 13 -6.70 1.31 -23.06
N LEU A 14 -6.39 1.71 -24.30
CA LEU A 14 -6.45 0.79 -25.45
C LEU A 14 -5.49 -0.38 -25.32
N PHE A 15 -4.29 -0.13 -24.80
CA PHE A 15 -3.31 -1.18 -24.53
C PHE A 15 -3.85 -2.16 -23.49
N ILE A 16 -4.30 -1.67 -22.34
CA ILE A 16 -4.83 -2.51 -21.25
C ILE A 16 -5.99 -3.37 -21.74
N THR A 17 -6.96 -2.79 -22.44
CA THR A 17 -8.12 -3.54 -22.95
C THR A 17 -7.71 -4.68 -23.89
N ARG A 18 -6.74 -4.44 -24.78
CA ARG A 18 -6.24 -5.46 -25.71
C ARG A 18 -5.55 -6.62 -24.98
N GLU A 19 -4.70 -6.31 -24.01
CA GLU A 19 -3.99 -7.35 -23.27
C GLU A 19 -4.92 -8.17 -22.38
N ARG A 20 -5.94 -7.54 -21.78
CA ARG A 20 -6.99 -8.28 -21.03
C ARG A 20 -7.77 -9.24 -21.92
N LEU A 21 -8.15 -8.82 -23.12
CA LEU A 21 -8.86 -9.68 -24.07
C LEU A 21 -8.05 -10.92 -24.43
N LYS A 22 -6.76 -10.77 -24.74
CA LYS A 22 -5.87 -11.90 -25.02
C LYS A 22 -5.84 -12.90 -23.86
N ILE A 23 -5.70 -12.41 -22.62
CA ILE A 23 -5.68 -13.26 -21.44
C ILE A 23 -7.01 -14.03 -21.28
N TYR A 24 -8.15 -13.38 -21.53
CA TYR A 24 -9.45 -14.05 -21.42
C TYR A 24 -9.67 -15.09 -22.52
N GLU A 25 -9.09 -14.90 -23.71
CA GLU A 25 -9.19 -15.83 -24.83
C GLU A 25 -8.30 -17.07 -24.67
N GLU A 26 -7.17 -16.97 -23.96
CA GLU A 26 -6.15 -18.03 -23.88
C GLU A 26 -6.34 -19.06 -22.72
N ALA A 27 -7.44 -18.98 -21.97
CA ALA A 27 -7.67 -19.71 -20.70
C ALA A 27 -6.64 -19.36 -19.60
N LEU A 28 -7.14 -18.98 -18.43
CA LEU A 28 -6.37 -18.32 -17.38
C LEU A 28 -5.31 -19.21 -16.71
N GLU A 29 -4.03 -18.91 -16.97
CA GLU A 29 -2.90 -19.34 -16.15
C GLU A 29 -2.65 -18.39 -14.96
N GLU A 30 -1.97 -18.87 -13.91
CA GLU A 30 -1.68 -18.08 -12.69
C GLU A 30 -0.88 -16.80 -12.99
N ARG A 31 0.08 -16.85 -13.91
CA ARG A 31 0.86 -15.68 -14.35
C ARG A 31 -0.02 -14.61 -15.01
N GLN A 32 -1.01 -15.05 -15.78
CA GLN A 32 -1.96 -14.16 -16.43
C GLN A 32 -2.94 -13.54 -15.41
N SER A 33 -3.27 -14.27 -14.34
CA SER A 33 -4.05 -13.74 -13.20
C SER A 33 -3.36 -12.55 -12.52
N PHE A 34 -2.03 -12.62 -12.29
CA PHE A 34 -1.28 -11.48 -11.77
C PHE A 34 -1.28 -10.28 -12.73
N GLN A 35 -1.08 -10.52 -14.02
CA GLN A 35 -1.12 -9.45 -15.04
C GLN A 35 -2.49 -8.78 -15.09
N LEU A 36 -3.59 -9.53 -15.00
CA LEU A 36 -4.94 -8.96 -14.89
C LEU A 36 -5.09 -8.06 -13.67
N LYS A 37 -4.57 -8.46 -12.51
CA LYS A 37 -4.61 -7.61 -11.31
C LYS A 37 -3.88 -6.29 -11.52
N VAL A 38 -2.71 -6.31 -12.16
CA VAL A 38 -1.97 -5.09 -12.50
C VAL A 38 -2.78 -4.21 -13.46
N PHE A 39 -3.39 -4.80 -14.48
CA PHE A 39 -4.24 -4.06 -15.42
C PHE A 39 -5.49 -3.45 -14.77
N ASP A 40 -6.13 -4.17 -13.85
CA ASP A 40 -7.29 -3.67 -13.11
C ASP A 40 -6.89 -2.52 -12.18
N LEU A 41 -5.72 -2.60 -11.53
CA LEU A 41 -5.17 -1.51 -10.72
C LEU A 41 -4.89 -0.26 -11.56
N ILE A 42 -4.23 -0.41 -12.71
CA ILE A 42 -3.92 0.73 -13.58
C ILE A 42 -5.20 1.36 -14.13
N ASN A 43 -6.17 0.57 -14.58
CA ASN A 43 -7.46 1.10 -15.02
C ASN A 43 -8.16 1.88 -13.91
N TYR A 44 -8.16 1.35 -12.69
CA TYR A 44 -8.73 2.04 -11.54
C TYR A 44 -8.06 3.41 -11.31
N VAL A 45 -6.73 3.48 -11.34
CA VAL A 45 -6.00 4.76 -11.20
C VAL A 45 -6.38 5.73 -12.33
N LEU A 46 -6.50 5.25 -13.57
CA LEU A 46 -6.91 6.10 -14.69
C LEU A 46 -8.35 6.59 -14.54
N ASP A 47 -9.27 5.75 -14.06
CA ASP A 47 -10.66 6.11 -13.81
C ASP A 47 -10.77 7.16 -12.71
N GLU A 48 -9.99 7.05 -11.63
CA GLU A 48 -9.99 8.06 -10.58
C GLU A 48 -9.31 9.37 -11.02
N ILE A 49 -8.30 9.34 -11.90
CA ILE A 49 -7.73 10.57 -12.47
C ILE A 49 -8.73 11.28 -13.41
N GLU A 50 -9.47 10.51 -14.21
CA GLU A 50 -10.32 11.06 -15.28
C GLU A 50 -11.75 11.38 -14.82
N TYR A 51 -12.27 10.60 -13.87
CA TYR A 51 -13.66 10.68 -13.41
C TYR A 51 -13.78 10.81 -11.88
N GLY A 52 -12.66 10.76 -11.15
CA GLY A 52 -12.66 10.96 -9.71
C GLY A 52 -13.10 12.37 -9.37
N CYS A 53 -14.29 12.50 -8.81
CA CYS A 53 -14.75 13.74 -8.21
C CYS A 53 -14.49 13.65 -6.70
N LEU A 54 -13.35 14.17 -6.26
CA LEU A 54 -13.24 14.53 -4.84
C LEU A 54 -14.17 15.71 -4.59
N PRO A 55 -15.04 15.63 -3.56
CA PRO A 55 -15.73 16.81 -3.08
C PRO A 55 -14.72 17.94 -2.83
N LEU A 56 -15.08 19.17 -3.19
CA LEU A 56 -14.26 20.36 -2.89
C LEU A 56 -13.98 20.49 -1.38
N ASP A 57 -14.86 19.92 -0.56
CA ASP A 57 -14.74 19.85 0.91
C ASP A 57 -14.17 18.50 1.39
N SER A 58 -13.45 17.77 0.54
CA SER A 58 -12.83 16.51 0.92
C SER A 58 -11.76 16.72 2.00
N PHE A 59 -11.83 15.90 3.03
CA PHE A 59 -10.82 15.87 4.08
C PHE A 59 -9.66 14.99 3.65
N GLU A 60 -8.49 15.18 4.25
CA GLU A 60 -7.30 14.34 4.05
C GLU A 60 -7.59 12.84 4.19
N LEU A 61 -8.53 12.48 5.06
CA LEU A 61 -8.95 11.10 5.26
C LEU A 61 -9.71 10.54 4.04
N ASP A 62 -10.39 11.36 3.25
CA ASP A 62 -11.08 10.90 2.03
C ASP A 62 -10.07 10.37 0.99
N TYR A 63 -8.82 10.85 1.04
CA TYR A 63 -7.75 10.30 0.21
C TYR A 63 -7.38 8.86 0.60
N THR A 64 -7.69 8.42 1.82
CA THR A 64 -7.44 7.04 2.27
C THR A 64 -8.36 6.02 1.60
N VAL A 65 -9.54 6.46 1.16
CA VAL A 65 -10.53 5.62 0.47
C VAL A 65 -10.00 5.13 -0.87
N TYR A 66 -9.16 5.93 -1.56
CA TYR A 66 -8.47 5.51 -2.79
C TYR A 66 -7.59 4.29 -2.55
N TRP A 67 -6.76 4.36 -1.51
CA TRP A 67 -5.82 3.30 -1.17
C TRP A 67 -6.56 2.02 -0.77
N VAL A 68 -7.70 2.10 -0.07
CA VAL A 68 -8.52 0.91 0.24
C VAL A 68 -8.99 0.20 -1.01
N LYS A 69 -9.53 0.94 -1.98
CA LYS A 69 -9.98 0.35 -3.24
C LYS A 69 -8.81 -0.31 -3.98
N MET A 70 -7.63 0.32 -4.01
CA MET A 70 -6.41 -0.29 -4.57
C MET A 70 -6.03 -1.60 -3.84
N PHE A 71 -6.04 -1.61 -2.51
CA PHE A 71 -5.77 -2.83 -1.74
C PHE A 71 -6.80 -3.93 -2.00
N ASN A 72 -8.08 -3.59 -2.14
CA ASN A 72 -9.13 -4.56 -2.50
C ASN A 72 -8.89 -5.20 -3.89
N PHE A 73 -8.34 -4.44 -4.86
CA PHE A 73 -7.98 -5.01 -6.16
C PHE A 73 -6.79 -5.97 -6.07
N MET A 74 -5.76 -5.60 -5.32
CA MET A 74 -4.54 -6.40 -5.17
C MET A 74 -4.79 -7.68 -4.37
N LEU A 75 -5.54 -7.55 -3.27
CA LEU A 75 -5.80 -8.61 -2.29
C LEU A 75 -7.26 -9.06 -2.36
N ARG A 76 -7.69 -9.49 -3.57
CA ARG A 76 -9.05 -10.01 -3.78
C ARG A 76 -9.42 -11.06 -2.73
N LYS A 77 -10.66 -11.01 -2.26
CA LYS A 77 -11.22 -11.89 -1.22
C LYS A 77 -10.60 -11.72 0.17
N SER A 78 -9.79 -10.70 0.41
CA SER A 78 -9.39 -10.31 1.76
C SER A 78 -10.19 -9.10 2.22
N GLU A 79 -10.52 -9.04 3.51
CA GLU A 79 -11.14 -7.86 4.11
C GLU A 79 -10.03 -6.85 4.43
N ILE A 80 -10.11 -5.65 3.86
CA ILE A 80 -9.20 -4.55 4.15
C ILE A 80 -9.84 -3.61 5.17
N LYS A 81 -9.18 -3.40 6.30
CA LYS A 81 -9.58 -2.44 7.33
C LYS A 81 -8.65 -1.25 7.35
N ILE A 82 -9.21 -0.07 7.56
CA ILE A 82 -8.45 1.14 7.89
C ILE A 82 -8.49 1.33 9.39
N LYS A 83 -7.33 1.51 10.01
CA LYS A 83 -7.22 1.99 11.38
C LYS A 83 -6.74 3.45 11.37
N ILE A 84 -7.47 4.33 12.06
CA ILE A 84 -7.20 5.77 12.07
C ILE A 84 -6.70 6.18 13.45
N GLY A 85 -5.64 6.98 13.49
CA GLY A 85 -5.11 7.57 14.71
C GLY A 85 -4.39 6.59 15.63
N GLU A 86 -3.87 5.49 15.09
CA GLU A 86 -3.12 4.50 15.86
C GLU A 86 -1.81 5.09 16.41
N PRO A 87 -1.43 4.74 17.65
CA PRO A 87 -0.24 5.28 18.28
C PRO A 87 1.05 4.79 17.61
N CYS A 88 1.04 3.65 16.92
CA CYS A 88 2.16 3.19 16.10
C CYS A 88 1.80 2.07 15.12
N CYS A 89 2.57 1.99 14.03
CA CYS A 89 2.71 0.81 13.17
C CYS A 89 3.57 -0.28 13.85
N ALA A 90 3.02 -1.49 13.96
CA ALA A 90 3.68 -2.63 14.58
C ALA A 90 5.04 -2.94 13.95
N ALA A 91 5.17 -2.81 12.63
CA ALA A 91 6.45 -3.06 11.94
C ALA A 91 7.57 -2.14 12.41
N THR A 92 7.30 -0.84 12.56
CA THR A 92 8.31 0.10 13.05
C THR A 92 8.63 -0.05 14.53
N LYS A 93 7.69 -0.60 15.31
CA LYS A 93 7.94 -0.95 16.71
C LYS A 93 8.93 -2.13 16.79
N LEU A 94 8.72 -3.17 15.99
CA LEU A 94 9.62 -4.33 15.92
C LEU A 94 11.03 -3.92 15.48
N ASP A 95 11.16 -3.12 14.42
CA ASP A 95 12.47 -2.61 13.98
C ASP A 95 13.19 -1.85 15.10
N ARG A 96 12.44 -1.07 15.90
CA ARG A 96 13.02 -0.32 17.01
C ARG A 96 13.43 -1.23 18.16
N GLU A 97 12.64 -2.24 18.48
CA GLU A 97 12.99 -3.27 19.46
C GLU A 97 14.28 -4.01 19.07
N ILE A 98 14.43 -4.39 17.80
CA ILE A 98 15.65 -5.03 17.28
C ILE A 98 16.86 -4.08 17.39
N ASN A 99 16.72 -2.83 16.94
CA ASN A 99 17.82 -1.86 17.00
C ASN A 99 18.24 -1.54 18.45
N GLU A 100 17.29 -1.41 19.38
CA GLU A 100 17.58 -1.19 20.81
C GLU A 100 18.16 -2.45 21.48
N PHE A 101 17.88 -3.66 20.97
CA PHE A 101 18.52 -4.89 21.45
C PHE A 101 19.99 -5.02 20.99
N ASP A 102 20.27 -4.70 19.72
CA ASP A 102 21.62 -4.80 19.14
C ASP A 102 22.59 -3.79 19.75
N ILE A 103 22.07 -2.61 20.12
CA ILE A 103 22.79 -1.58 20.88
C ILE A 103 22.61 -1.94 22.36
N LYS A 104 23.51 -2.76 22.93
CA LYS A 104 23.49 -3.32 24.30
C LYS A 104 23.49 -2.31 25.47
N ASP A 105 22.76 -1.22 25.37
CA ASP A 105 22.68 -0.16 26.36
C ASP A 105 21.29 0.46 26.33
N THR A 106 20.34 -0.15 27.02
CA THR A 106 19.56 0.49 28.08
C THR A 106 18.43 -0.44 28.54
N GLU A 107 18.13 -0.37 29.83
CA GLU A 107 16.91 -0.87 30.46
C GLU A 107 15.72 -0.76 29.51
N GLN A 108 14.88 -1.81 29.40
CA GLN A 108 13.67 -1.84 28.56
C GLN A 108 12.80 -0.60 28.81
N LYS A 109 13.06 0.49 28.10
CA LYS A 109 12.19 1.66 28.08
C LYS A 109 10.92 1.20 27.37
N ASN A 110 9.76 1.61 27.86
CA ASN A 110 8.52 1.41 27.14
C ASN A 110 8.66 2.04 25.75
N ILE A 111 8.94 1.24 24.72
CA ILE A 111 9.11 1.72 23.35
C ILE A 111 7.75 2.19 22.87
N VAL A 112 7.51 3.50 23.05
CA VAL A 112 6.37 4.18 22.46
C VAL A 112 6.71 4.43 21.00
N GLY A 113 5.94 3.79 20.14
CA GLY A 113 6.08 3.92 18.71
C GLY A 113 5.59 5.28 18.21
N ARG A 114 5.93 5.63 16.96
CA ARG A 114 5.54 6.91 16.37
C ARG A 114 4.10 6.81 15.85
N ARG A 115 3.27 7.80 16.22
CA ARG A 115 1.88 7.93 15.73
C ARG A 115 1.86 7.92 14.21
N VAL A 116 0.88 7.19 13.68
CA VAL A 116 0.56 7.17 12.26
C VAL A 116 -0.92 7.51 12.12
N ASP A 117 -1.26 8.31 11.11
CA ASP A 117 -2.63 8.75 10.94
C ASP A 117 -3.51 7.61 10.44
N VAL A 118 -2.95 6.75 9.58
CA VAL A 118 -3.69 5.70 8.88
C VAL A 118 -2.83 4.44 8.76
N ILE A 119 -3.41 3.29 9.07
CA ILE A 119 -2.83 1.97 8.81
C ILE A 119 -3.83 1.13 8.02
N PHE A 120 -3.39 0.58 6.91
CA PHE A 120 -4.14 -0.38 6.10
C PHE A 120 -3.82 -1.78 6.60
N VAL A 121 -4.85 -2.53 6.99
CA VAL A 121 -4.72 -3.88 7.56
C VAL A 121 -5.49 -4.86 6.68
N GLY A 122 -4.82 -5.88 6.18
CA GLY A 122 -5.45 -7.02 5.54
C GLY A 122 -5.81 -8.07 6.59
N LEU A 123 -7.03 -8.59 6.51
CA LEU A 123 -7.45 -9.73 7.30
C LEU A 123 -7.36 -10.98 6.42
N LEU A 124 -6.39 -11.83 6.73
CA LEU A 124 -6.25 -13.14 6.11
C LEU A 124 -6.77 -14.19 7.10
N GLU A 125 -7.62 -15.11 6.64
CA GLU A 125 -8.31 -16.09 7.49
C GLU A 125 -7.33 -16.93 8.33
N ASP A 126 -6.18 -17.31 7.76
CA ASP A 126 -5.21 -18.20 8.41
C ASP A 126 -4.07 -17.48 9.17
N VAL A 127 -3.86 -16.19 8.89
CA VAL A 127 -2.71 -15.42 9.43
C VAL A 127 -3.16 -14.33 10.41
N GLY A 128 -4.43 -13.93 10.35
CA GLY A 128 -4.96 -12.81 11.13
C GLY A 128 -4.65 -11.46 10.51
N PRO A 129 -4.68 -10.36 11.31
CA PRO A 129 -4.48 -9.01 10.81
C PRO A 129 -3.01 -8.75 10.45
N ILE A 130 -2.77 -8.33 9.21
CA ILE A 130 -1.44 -7.96 8.72
C ILE A 130 -1.46 -6.51 8.25
N GLU A 131 -0.49 -5.72 8.71
CA GLU A 131 -0.28 -4.36 8.22
C GLU A 131 0.24 -4.41 6.78
N LEU A 132 -0.41 -3.69 5.88
CA LEU A 132 -0.10 -3.66 4.44
C LEU A 132 0.61 -2.37 4.04
N ALA A 133 0.19 -1.26 4.64
CA ALA A 133 0.77 0.04 4.45
C ALA A 133 0.34 0.97 5.57
N SER A 134 1.00 2.12 5.65
CA SER A 134 0.63 3.19 6.55
C SER A 134 0.86 4.55 5.88
N ALA A 135 0.11 5.55 6.31
CA ALA A 135 0.26 6.92 5.82
C ALA A 135 0.10 7.91 6.98
N GLU A 136 1.05 8.84 7.05
CA GLU A 136 0.88 10.12 7.73
C GLU A 136 0.50 11.16 6.68
N ILE A 137 -0.56 11.91 6.97
CA ILE A 137 -1.15 12.88 6.05
C ILE A 137 -1.04 14.26 6.71
N LYS A 138 -0.68 15.25 5.91
CA LYS A 138 -0.58 16.64 6.34
C LYS A 138 -1.62 17.49 5.66
N PRO A 139 -2.04 18.58 6.32
CA PRO A 139 -2.95 19.54 5.75
C PRO A 139 -2.37 20.20 4.53
N ALA A 140 -3.27 20.60 3.63
CA ALA A 140 -2.92 21.23 2.36
C ALA A 140 -2.11 22.53 2.53
N ASN A 141 -2.15 23.13 3.72
CA ASN A 141 -1.37 24.32 4.06
C ASN A 141 0.02 24.02 4.68
N ALA A 142 0.43 22.76 4.77
CA ALA A 142 1.76 22.39 5.23
C ALA A 142 2.84 22.87 4.25
N THR A 143 4.01 23.25 4.77
CA THR A 143 5.13 23.69 3.94
C THR A 143 5.73 22.52 3.15
N GLU A 144 6.40 22.81 2.03
CA GLU A 144 7.09 21.78 1.23
C GLU A 144 8.09 20.97 2.06
N ASP A 145 8.80 21.62 2.98
CA ASP A 145 9.74 20.94 3.88
C ASP A 145 9.04 19.96 4.82
N MET A 146 7.88 20.32 5.36
CA MET A 146 7.06 19.42 6.18
C MET A 146 6.60 18.23 5.34
N GLN A 147 6.03 18.48 4.16
CA GLN A 147 5.59 17.44 3.24
C GLN A 147 6.72 16.47 2.88
N ARG A 148 7.95 16.98 2.68
CA ARG A 148 9.13 16.17 2.37
C ARG A 148 9.57 15.32 3.56
N LEU A 149 9.55 15.86 4.78
CA LEU A 149 9.88 15.11 5.99
C LEU A 149 8.89 13.97 6.21
N ASP A 150 7.60 14.20 6.00
CA ASP A 150 6.57 13.17 6.15
C ASP A 150 6.61 12.13 5.04
N LEU A 151 6.88 12.52 3.79
CA LEU A 151 7.12 11.56 2.72
C LEU A 151 8.28 10.62 3.07
N ASN A 152 9.39 11.15 3.59
CA ASN A 152 10.52 10.34 4.03
C ASN A 152 10.14 9.41 5.19
N LYS A 153 9.28 9.85 6.12
CA LYS A 153 8.78 9.02 7.22
C LYS A 153 7.88 7.90 6.66
N ASN A 154 6.94 8.21 5.78
CA ASN A 154 6.07 7.25 5.12
C ASN A 154 6.87 6.21 4.34
N ILE A 155 7.89 6.61 3.58
CA ILE A 155 8.77 5.68 2.85
C ILE A 155 9.44 4.70 3.83
N ARG A 156 9.95 5.20 4.96
CA ARG A 156 10.63 4.36 5.96
C ARG A 156 9.69 3.36 6.62
N THR A 157 8.52 3.83 7.06
CA THR A 157 7.51 2.97 7.70
C THR A 157 7.02 1.89 6.72
N ASN A 158 6.67 2.28 5.50
CA ASN A 158 6.20 1.31 4.49
C ASN A 158 7.30 0.34 4.04
N LYS A 159 8.57 0.75 4.02
CA LYS A 159 9.71 -0.17 3.82
C LYS A 159 9.77 -1.23 4.94
N SER A 160 9.55 -0.82 6.19
CA SER A 160 9.55 -1.73 7.34
C SER A 160 8.39 -2.74 7.24
N ILE A 161 7.19 -2.25 6.90
CA ILE A 161 6.01 -3.09 6.64
C ILE A 161 6.31 -4.11 5.52
N LEU A 162 6.86 -3.65 4.40
CA LEU A 162 7.22 -4.52 3.27
C LEU A 162 8.24 -5.59 3.66
N ASN A 163 9.24 -5.25 4.47
CA ASN A 163 10.20 -6.22 4.98
C ASN A 163 9.51 -7.29 5.85
N ASN A 164 8.61 -6.90 6.75
CA ASN A 164 7.85 -7.84 7.57
C ASN A 164 6.97 -8.76 6.72
N LEU A 165 6.29 -8.22 5.71
CA LEU A 165 5.53 -9.02 4.74
C LEU A 165 6.44 -10.04 4.03
N ASN A 166 7.62 -9.60 3.59
CA ASN A 166 8.58 -10.46 2.91
C ASN A 166 9.11 -11.57 3.84
N MET A 167 9.29 -11.28 5.13
CA MET A 167 9.64 -12.29 6.14
C MET A 167 8.52 -13.29 6.39
N LEU A 168 7.25 -12.86 6.39
CA LEU A 168 6.11 -13.78 6.51
C LEU A 168 6.02 -14.73 5.31
N VAL A 169 6.26 -14.23 4.10
CA VAL A 169 6.20 -15.04 2.87
C VAL A 169 7.40 -16.00 2.77
N ASN A 170 8.61 -15.53 3.04
CA ASN A 170 9.83 -16.33 2.83
C ASN A 170 10.28 -17.10 4.07
N GLY A 171 10.00 -16.61 5.28
CA GLY A 171 10.33 -17.28 6.54
C GLY A 171 9.43 -18.48 6.84
N GLY A 172 8.26 -18.57 6.20
CA GLY A 172 7.41 -19.78 6.25
C GLY A 172 8.00 -21.00 5.53
N ASN A 173 9.00 -20.81 4.66
CA ASN A 173 9.66 -21.91 3.93
C ASN A 173 10.80 -22.60 4.70
N GLU A 174 11.15 -22.13 5.92
CA GLU A 174 12.16 -22.78 6.77
C GLU A 174 11.55 -23.68 7.85
N ALA A 175 10.23 -23.86 7.86
CA ALA A 175 9.49 -24.65 8.85
C ALA A 175 8.72 -25.85 8.27
N LEU A 176 9.09 -26.34 7.08
CA LEU A 176 8.58 -27.59 6.49
C LEU A 176 9.72 -28.53 6.09
#